data_AF-A0A0L0V541-F1
#
_entry.id   AF-A0A0L0V541-F1
#
_cell.length_a   1.000
_cell.length_b   1.000
_cell.length_c   1.000
_cell.angle_alpha   90.00
_cell.angle_beta   90.00
_cell.angle_gamma   90.00
#
_symmetry.space_group_name_H-M   'P 1'
#
loop_
_entity.id
_entity.type
_entity.pdbx_description
1 polymer ?
#
loop_
_entity_poly.entity_id
_entity_poly.type
_entity_poly.pdbx_seq_one_letter_code
_entity_poly.pdbx_strand_id
1 'polypeptide(L)'
;MKIQNAYYNGWTCSHYCSNILTFAPDGSIIHVILNAPGSWHDSNIASQLYHKLLHNTPEGYRVISDTAFPRVTKRLDYRIVAPSKCGD
;
A
#
# COMPACT_ATOMS: atom_id res chain seq x y z
N MET A 1 -34.08 -9.83 -1.45
CA MET A 1 -32.74 -9.20 -1.62
C MET A 1 -31.90 -9.03 -0.34
N LYS A 2 -32.44 -9.14 0.89
CA LYS A 2 -31.61 -9.02 2.11
C LYS A 2 -30.83 -10.29 2.48
N ILE A 3 -31.44 -11.46 2.30
CA ILE A 3 -30.86 -12.73 2.76
C ILE A 3 -29.63 -13.12 1.93
N GLN A 4 -29.67 -12.91 0.62
CA GLN A 4 -28.54 -13.22 -0.24
C GLN A 4 -27.32 -12.32 0.06
N ASN A 5 -27.52 -11.04 0.39
CA ASN A 5 -26.41 -10.15 0.75
C ASN A 5 -25.80 -10.46 2.13
N ALA A 6 -26.54 -11.12 3.03
CA ALA A 6 -26.03 -11.54 4.34
C ALA A 6 -25.20 -12.83 4.28
N TYR A 7 -25.50 -13.73 3.32
CA TYR A 7 -24.85 -15.04 3.18
C TYR A 7 -23.88 -15.15 1.99
N TYR A 8 -24.02 -14.28 0.99
CA TYR A 8 -23.23 -14.26 -0.25
C TYR A 8 -22.68 -12.85 -0.54
N ASN A 9 -22.36 -12.07 0.48
CA ASN A 9 -21.44 -10.95 0.29
C ASN A 9 -20.05 -11.52 0.06
N GLY A 10 -19.57 -11.53 -1.19
CA GLY A 10 -18.26 -12.06 -1.61
C GLY A 10 -17.04 -11.43 -0.92
N TRP A 11 -17.25 -10.55 0.07
CA TRP A 11 -16.26 -9.98 0.97
C TRP A 11 -15.67 -10.98 1.98
N THR A 12 -16.38 -12.04 2.38
CA THR A 12 -15.90 -13.00 3.40
C THR A 12 -15.23 -14.26 2.83
N CYS A 13 -15.27 -14.45 1.51
CA CYS A 13 -14.79 -15.69 0.85
C CYS A 13 -13.53 -15.48 0.00
N SER A 14 -12.98 -14.26 -0.06
CA SER A 14 -11.76 -13.97 -0.81
C SER A 14 -10.63 -13.56 0.12
N HIS A 15 -9.59 -14.38 0.20
CA HIS A 15 -8.39 -14.11 0.98
C HIS A 15 -7.57 -13.04 0.26
N TYR A 16 -7.68 -11.78 0.70
CA TYR A 16 -6.92 -10.67 0.09
C TYR A 16 -5.43 -10.78 0.48
N CYS A 17 -4.59 -11.14 -0.48
CA CYS A 17 -3.13 -11.08 -0.32
C CYS A 17 -2.64 -9.68 -0.74
N SER A 18 -2.45 -8.78 0.22
CA SER A 18 -1.90 -7.45 -0.04
C SER A 18 -0.37 -7.52 -0.25
N ASN A 19 0.10 -7.43 -1.49
CA ASN A 19 1.54 -7.37 -1.77
C ASN A 19 1.96 -5.95 -2.13
N ILE A 20 3.09 -5.49 -1.58
CA ILE A 20 3.70 -4.20 -1.93
C ILE A 20 4.96 -4.47 -2.74
N LEU A 21 5.02 -3.94 -3.95
CA LEU A 21 6.22 -3.96 -4.78
C LEU A 21 6.64 -2.52 -5.10
N THR A 22 7.93 -2.23 -4.95
CA THR A 22 8.51 -0.92 -5.28
C THR A 22 9.58 -1.11 -6.34
N PHE A 23 9.47 -0.34 -7.41
CA PHE A 23 10.36 -0.36 -8.56
C PHE A 23 11.24 0.90 -8.56
N ALA A 24 12.50 0.74 -8.95
CA ALA A 24 13.38 1.84 -9.29
C ALA A 24 13.09 2.35 -10.72
N PRO A 25 13.60 3.54 -11.09
CA PRO A 25 13.36 4.13 -12.42
C PRO A 25 13.88 3.27 -13.58
N ASP A 26 14.85 2.40 -13.34
CA ASP A 26 15.41 1.43 -14.30
C ASP A 26 14.56 0.15 -14.43
N GLY A 27 13.47 0.03 -13.65
CA GLY A 27 12.60 -1.15 -13.61
C GLY A 27 13.03 -2.23 -12.62
N SER A 28 14.15 -2.04 -11.90
CA SER A 28 14.61 -2.98 -10.89
C SER A 28 13.69 -2.99 -9.66
N ILE A 29 13.44 -4.17 -9.08
CA ILE A 29 12.65 -4.29 -7.84
C ILE A 29 13.55 -3.95 -6.64
N ILE A 30 13.25 -2.87 -5.92
CA ILE A 30 14.04 -2.40 -4.77
C ILE A 30 13.41 -2.76 -3.42
N HIS A 31 12.13 -3.16 -3.42
CA HIS A 31 11.45 -3.64 -2.25
C HIS A 31 10.23 -4.49 -2.61
N VAL A 32 10.08 -5.61 -1.90
CA VAL A 32 8.89 -6.46 -1.92
C VAL A 32 8.48 -6.75 -0.48
N ILE A 33 7.18 -6.67 -0.21
CA ILE A 33 6.55 -7.25 0.96
C ILE A 33 5.38 -8.09 0.47
N LEU A 34 5.41 -9.39 0.79
CA LEU A 34 4.34 -10.32 0.47
C LEU A 34 3.49 -10.53 1.73
N ASN A 35 2.17 -10.31 1.65
CA ASN A 35 1.29 -10.66 2.77
C ASN A 35 0.93 -12.15 2.69
N ALA A 36 1.23 -12.88 3.76
CA ALA A 36 0.62 -14.19 3.97
C ALA A 36 -0.77 -13.95 4.56
N PRO A 37 -1.83 -14.35 3.85
CA PRO A 37 -3.17 -13.94 4.22
C PRO A 37 -3.59 -14.58 5.56
N GLY A 38 -4.05 -13.75 6.49
CA GLY A 38 -4.30 -14.12 7.89
C GLY A 38 -3.14 -13.86 8.86
N SER A 39 -1.97 -13.40 8.37
CA SER A 39 -0.80 -13.15 9.22
C SER A 39 -0.71 -11.69 9.69
N TRP A 40 -0.69 -10.71 8.78
CA TRP A 40 -0.38 -9.32 9.14
C TRP A 40 -1.50 -8.34 8.75
N HIS A 41 -1.75 -7.37 9.62
CA HIS A 41 -2.62 -6.24 9.35
C HIS A 41 -1.93 -5.28 8.34
N ASP A 42 -2.67 -4.76 7.36
CA ASP A 42 -2.16 -3.94 6.24
C ASP A 42 -1.25 -2.77 6.67
N SER A 43 -1.53 -2.16 7.82
CA SER A 43 -0.70 -1.07 8.37
C SER A 43 0.69 -1.51 8.85
N ASN A 44 0.86 -2.78 9.21
CA ASN A 44 2.15 -3.34 9.63
C ASN A 44 3.07 -3.60 8.42
N ILE A 45 2.48 -3.97 7.28
CA ILE A 45 3.18 -4.19 6.00
C ILE A 45 3.75 -2.85 5.51
N ALA A 46 2.95 -1.79 5.49
CA ALA A 46 3.39 -0.49 4.99
C ALA A 46 4.47 0.17 5.88
N SER A 47 4.57 -0.20 7.16
CA SER A 47 5.56 0.36 8.11
C SER A 47 7.02 0.16 7.66
N GLN A 48 7.33 -1.01 7.10
CA GLN A 48 8.69 -1.30 6.62
C GLN A 48 9.04 -0.48 5.36
N LEU A 49 8.08 -0.29 4.47
CA LEU A 49 8.22 0.62 3.32
C LEU A 49 8.49 2.05 3.80
N TYR A 50 7.75 2.53 4.80
CA TYR A 50 7.94 3.88 5.36
C TYR A 50 9.33 4.09 5.96
N HIS A 51 9.88 3.09 6.64
CA HIS A 51 11.26 3.17 7.16
C HIS A 51 12.27 3.34 6.02
N LYS A 52 12.17 2.52 4.97
CA LYS A 52 13.03 2.63 3.79
C LYS A 52 12.89 3.98 3.11
N LEU A 53 11.66 4.46 2.98
CA LEU A 53 11.38 5.77 2.39
C LEU A 53 12.04 6.91 3.17
N LEU A 54 12.11 6.82 4.50
CA LEU A 54 12.67 7.89 5.34
C LEU A 54 14.19 7.87 5.44
N HIS A 55 14.77 6.68 5.57
CA HIS A 55 16.20 6.55 5.92
C HIS A 55 17.08 6.11 4.76
N ASN A 56 16.51 5.46 3.73
CA ASN A 56 17.28 4.83 2.65
C ASN A 56 16.99 5.41 1.27
N THR A 57 16.04 6.35 1.15
CA THR A 57 15.78 7.07 -0.10
C THR A 57 16.71 8.29 -0.21
N PRO A 58 17.52 8.39 -1.28
CA PRO A 58 18.35 9.56 -1.53
C PRO A 58 17.51 10.83 -1.67
N GLU A 59 18.10 11.97 -1.36
CA GLU A 59 17.43 13.27 -1.50
C GLU A 59 17.00 13.50 -2.96
N GLY A 60 15.82 14.12 -3.15
CA GLY A 60 15.23 14.36 -4.47
C GLY A 60 14.40 13.21 -5.04
N TYR A 61 14.45 12.01 -4.45
CA TYR A 61 13.63 10.87 -4.87
C TYR A 61 12.33 10.75 -4.06
N ARG A 62 11.25 10.36 -4.73
CA ARG A 62 9.93 10.13 -4.14
C ARG A 62 9.31 8.88 -4.75
N VAL A 63 8.40 8.24 -4.01
CA VAL A 63 7.61 7.11 -4.51
C VAL A 63 6.25 7.60 -4.96
N ILE A 64 5.86 7.17 -6.16
CA ILE A 64 4.50 7.30 -6.67
C ILE A 64 3.74 6.05 -6.24
N SER A 65 2.58 6.23 -5.61
CA SER A 65 1.79 5.13 -5.08
C SER A 65 0.31 5.27 -5.41
N ASP A 66 -0.46 4.20 -5.21
CA ASP A 66 -1.91 4.22 -5.34
C ASP A 66 -2.59 5.04 -4.22
N THR A 67 -3.82 5.48 -4.47
CA THR A 67 -4.72 6.13 -3.52
C THR A 67 -4.92 5.40 -2.18
N ALA A 68 -4.71 4.08 -2.14
CA ALA A 68 -4.77 3.29 -0.91
C ALA A 68 -3.66 3.64 0.09
N PHE A 69 -2.57 4.24 -0.38
CA PHE A 69 -1.49 4.69 0.49
C PHE A 69 -1.80 6.08 1.06
N PRO A 70 -1.49 6.31 2.36
CA PRO A 70 -1.75 7.59 2.99
C PRO A 70 -0.97 8.68 2.26
N ARG A 71 -1.71 9.66 1.77
CA ARG A 71 -1.12 10.90 1.31
C ARG A 71 -0.66 11.67 2.53
N VAL A 72 0.64 11.63 2.74
CA VAL A 72 1.36 12.63 3.52
C VAL A 72 0.98 12.61 5.01
N THR A 73 1.81 11.96 5.82
CA THR A 73 1.97 12.41 7.21
C THR A 73 3.23 13.27 7.29
N LYS A 74 3.27 14.27 8.19
CA LYS A 74 4.51 15.04 8.49
C LYS A 74 5.71 14.12 8.73
N ARG A 75 5.44 12.92 9.23
CA ARG A 75 6.38 11.85 9.53
C ARG A 75 7.04 11.23 8.29
N LEU A 76 6.45 11.36 7.09
CA LEU A 76 6.93 10.81 5.82
C LEU A 76 7.53 11.85 4.88
N ASP A 77 7.71 13.09 5.34
CA ASP A 77 8.42 14.18 4.65
C ASP A 77 8.03 14.35 3.17
N TYR A 78 6.74 14.23 2.86
CA TYR A 78 6.21 14.35 1.48
C TYR A 78 6.83 13.37 0.46
N ARG A 79 7.41 12.26 0.91
CA ARG A 79 8.09 11.27 0.05
C ARG A 79 7.15 10.34 -0.71
N ILE A 80 5.85 10.35 -0.40
CA ILE A 80 4.82 9.58 -1.11
C ILE A 80 3.91 10.53 -1.86
N VAL A 81 3.85 10.35 -3.18
CA VAL A 81 2.93 11.05 -4.08
C VAL A 81 1.87 10.04 -4.51
N ALA A 82 0.62 10.23 -4.12
CA ALA A 82 -0.49 9.43 -4.62
C ALA A 82 -1.52 10.32 -5.32
N PRO A 83 -2.15 9.85 -6.41
CA PRO A 83 -3.14 10.63 -7.13
C PRO A 83 -4.38 10.86 -6.27
N SER A 84 -5.01 12.02 -6.44
CA SER A 84 -6.37 12.31 -5.97
C SER A 84 -7.35 11.30 -6.52
N LYS A 85 -8.04 10.54 -5.65
CA LYS A 85 -9.35 10.02 -6.03
C LYS A 85 -10.18 11.24 -6.40
N CYS A 86 -10.39 11.45 -7.68
CA CYS A 86 -11.45 12.31 -8.18
C CYS A 86 -12.74 11.57 -7.76
N GLY A 87 -13.44 12.10 -6.77
CA GLY A 87 -14.75 11.58 -6.42
C GLY A 87 -15.72 11.87 -7.56
N ASP A 88 -16.60 10.92 -7.85
CA ASP A 88 -17.89 11.18 -8.49
C ASP A 88 -18.74 12.11 -7.60
#